data_AF-A0ABD5HWH3-F1
#
_entry.id   AF-A0ABD5HWH3-F1
#
_cell.length_a   1.000
_cell.length_b   1.000
_cell.length_c   1.000
_cell.angle_alpha   90.00
_cell.angle_beta   90.00
_cell.angle_gamma   90.00
#
_symmetry.space_group_name_H-M   'P 1'
#
loop_
_entity.id
_entity.type
_entity.pdbx_description
1 polymer ?
#
loop_
_entity_poly.entity_id
_entity_poly.type
_entity_poly.pdbx_seq_one_letter_code
_entity_poly.pdbx_strand_id
1 'polypeptide(L)' 'MNVYMDDQRSCPFGYVPATTVECALQMVRDYGVNILSLDFNMGWGEKSGLDFVEAFRTEGLYVNEIHLHTNDIMRYA' A
#
# COMPACT_ATOMS: atom_id res chain seq x y z
N MET A 1 -2.96 -10.38 -9.30
CA MET A 1 -3.63 -10.40 -7.98
C MET A 1 -3.92 -8.97 -7.52
N ASN A 2 -4.76 -8.78 -6.50
CA ASN A 2 -4.99 -7.46 -5.90
C ASN A 2 -4.34 -7.39 -4.51
N VAL A 3 -3.67 -6.30 -4.19
CA VAL A 3 -2.94 -6.10 -2.93
C VAL A 3 -3.60 -5.01 -2.11
N TYR A 4 -3.77 -5.27 -0.81
CA TYR A 4 -4.31 -4.32 0.15
C TYR A 4 -3.24 -4.03 1.20
N MET A 5 -2.57 -2.88 1.06
CA MET A 5 -1.55 -2.41 1.98
C MET A 5 -2.19 -1.59 3.10
N ASP A 6 -2.22 -2.16 4.30
CA ASP A 6 -2.89 -1.61 5.48
C ASP A 6 -2.43 -2.39 6.72
N ASP A 7 -2.15 -1.71 7.84
CA ASP A 7 -1.74 -2.33 9.11
C ASP A 7 -2.91 -2.52 10.10
N GLN A 8 -4.06 -1.87 9.88
CA GLN A 8 -5.16 -1.82 10.86
C GLN A 8 -6.45 -2.50 10.39
N ARG A 9 -6.83 -2.31 9.13
CA ARG A 9 -8.13 -2.76 8.60
C ARG A 9 -8.06 -4.21 8.16
N SER A 10 -9.21 -4.87 8.26
CA SER A 10 -9.38 -6.19 7.66
C SER A 10 -9.26 -6.10 6.14
N CYS A 11 -8.46 -6.98 5.57
CA CYS A 11 -8.28 -7.08 4.13
C CYS A 11 -9.61 -7.46 3.44
N PRO A 12 -10.08 -6.69 2.44
CA PRO A 12 -11.30 -7.00 1.71
C PRO A 12 -11.20 -8.34 0.95
N PHE A 13 -12.35 -8.99 0.72
CA PHE A 13 -12.39 -10.21 -0.09
C PHE A 13 -11.81 -9.97 -1.49
N GLY A 14 -10.99 -10.91 -1.98
CA GLY A 14 -10.33 -10.83 -3.28
C GLY A 14 -9.02 -10.03 -3.28
N TYR A 15 -8.58 -9.53 -2.12
CA TYR A 15 -7.27 -8.91 -1.94
C TYR A 15 -6.34 -9.82 -1.12
N VAL A 16 -5.04 -9.61 -1.31
CA VAL A 16 -3.97 -10.18 -0.50
C VAL A 16 -3.47 -9.08 0.45
N PRO A 17 -3.42 -9.33 1.77
CA PRO A 17 -2.96 -8.33 2.74
C PRO A 17 -1.44 -8.12 2.67
N ALA A 18 -1.02 -6.86 2.74
CA ALA A 18 0.36 -6.46 2.96
C ALA A 18 0.43 -5.51 4.16
N THR A 19 0.81 -6.01 5.33
CA THR A 19 0.78 -5.24 6.58
C THR A 19 2.02 -4.36 6.79
N THR A 20 2.97 -4.37 5.85
CA THR A 20 4.12 -3.45 5.82
C THR A 20 4.41 -3.00 4.38
N VAL A 21 5.09 -1.86 4.25
CA VAL A 21 5.56 -1.33 2.97
C VAL A 21 6.47 -2.32 2.24
N GLU A 22 7.37 -2.99 2.97
CA GLU A 22 8.28 -3.99 2.42
C GLU A 22 7.53 -5.17 1.82
N CYS A 23 6.50 -5.68 2.51
CA CYS A 23 5.67 -6.76 2.00
C CYS A 23 4.97 -6.35 0.71
N ALA A 24 4.40 -5.15 0.67
CA ALA A 24 3.73 -4.64 -0.52
C ALA A 24 4.71 -4.48 -1.70
N LEU A 25 5.90 -3.93 -1.47
CA LEU A 25 6.93 -3.79 -2.49
C LEU A 25 7.38 -5.15 -3.02
N GLN A 26 7.63 -6.12 -2.13
CA GLN A 26 8.02 -7.47 -2.54
C GLN A 26 6.92 -8.12 -3.40
N MET A 27 5.65 -7.93 -3.03
CA MET A 27 4.54 -8.46 -3.83
C MET A 27 4.47 -7.85 -5.23
N VAL A 28 4.71 -6.54 -5.37
CA VAL A 28 4.72 -5.87 -6.67
C VAL A 28 5.92 -6.32 -7.52
N ARG A 29 7.08 -6.58 -6.91
CA ARG A 29 8.28 -7.07 -7.61
C ARG A 29 8.11 -8.49 -8.13
N ASP A 30 7.52 -9.36 -7.32
CA ASP A 30 7.51 -10.80 -7.58
C ASP A 30 6.26 -11.26 -8.35
N TYR A 31 5.17 -10.51 -8.30
CA TYR A 31 3.89 -10.93 -8.85
C TYR A 31 3.24 -9.85 -9.73
N GLY A 32 2.43 -10.30 -10.70
CA GLY A 32 1.57 -9.41 -11.48
C GLY A 32 0.43 -8.84 -10.61
N VAL A 33 0.64 -7.65 -10.05
CA VAL A 33 -0.36 -6.91 -9.27
C VAL A 33 -1.22 -6.07 -10.21
N ASN A 34 -2.53 -6.30 -10.16
CA ASN A 34 -3.53 -5.59 -10.96
C ASN A 34 -3.97 -4.31 -10.26
N ILE A 35 -4.49 -4.45 -9.03
CA ILE A 35 -4.92 -3.32 -8.18
C ILE A 35 -4.08 -3.31 -6.92
N LEU A 36 -3.54 -2.14 -6.56
CA LEU A 36 -2.91 -1.86 -5.28
C LEU A 36 -3.77 -0.85 -4.51
N SER A 37 -4.37 -1.27 -3.40
CA SER A 37 -4.97 -0.36 -2.43
C SER A 37 -3.94 0.01 -1.37
N LEU A 38 -3.73 1.29 -1.13
CA LEU A 38 -2.60 1.82 -0.35
C LEU A 38 -3.11 2.73 0.76
N ASP A 39 -2.83 2.36 2.01
CA ASP A 39 -2.90 3.28 3.15
C ASP A 39 -1.63 4.11 3.29
N PHE A 40 -1.80 5.40 3.57
CA PHE A 40 -0.68 6.29 3.85
C PHE A 40 -0.11 6.06 5.25
N ASN A 41 -0.98 5.85 6.24
CA ASN A 41 -0.60 5.69 7.63
C ASN A 41 -0.49 4.21 7.97
N MET A 42 0.74 3.72 8.10
CA MET A 42 1.04 2.31 8.38
C MET A 42 1.47 2.08 9.84
N GLY A 43 1.14 3.02 10.72
CA GLY A 43 1.49 2.97 12.13
C GLY A 43 2.68 3.85 12.52
N TRP A 44 2.83 4.07 13.83
CA TRP A 44 3.84 4.98 14.38
C TRP A 44 5.24 4.36 14.31
N GLY A 45 6.18 5.06 13.67
CA GLY A 45 7.57 4.60 13.51
C GLY A 45 7.79 3.61 12.36
N GLU A 46 6.71 3.21 11.67
CA GLU A 46 6.76 2.36 10.50
C GLU A 46 6.91 3.20 9.22
N LYS A 47 7.34 2.55 8.13
CA LYS A 47 7.35 3.19 6.81
C LYS A 47 5.92 3.47 6.36
N SER A 48 5.71 4.67 5.87
CA SER A 48 4.43 5.18 5.39
C SER A 48 4.15 4.77 3.94
N GLY A 49 2.92 5.00 3.48
CA GLY A 49 2.60 4.90 2.06
C GLY A 49 3.39 5.86 1.17
N LEU A 50 3.96 6.96 1.72
CA LEU A 50 4.90 7.80 0.99
C LEU A 50 6.21 7.06 0.68
N ASP A 51 6.77 6.37 1.68
CA ASP A 51 7.98 5.59 1.52
C ASP A 51 7.78 4.47 0.48
N PHE A 52 6.59 3.87 0.45
CA PHE A 52 6.20 2.94 -0.62
C PHE A 52 6.26 3.60 -1.99
N VAL A 53 5.60 4.75 -2.19
CA VAL A 53 5.54 5.44 -3.49
C VAL A 53 6.92 5.87 -3.95
N GLU A 54 7.77 6.34 -3.04
CA GLU A 54 9.15 6.72 -3.36
C GLU A 54 9.96 5.52 -3.86
N ALA A 55 9.91 4.39 -3.17
CA ALA A 55 10.59 3.16 -3.59
C ALA A 55 10.01 2.61 -4.91
N PHE A 56 8.68 2.52 -4.99
CA PHE A 56 7.94 2.07 -6.17
C PHE A 56 8.33 2.86 -7.43
N ARG A 57 8.37 4.19 -7.31
CA ARG A 57 8.81 5.08 -8.40
C ARG A 57 10.29 4.88 -8.72
N THR A 58 11.15 4.85 -7.70
CA THR A 58 12.61 4.75 -7.88
C THR A 58 13.02 3.47 -8.59
N GLU A 59 12.30 2.38 -8.33
CA GLU A 59 12.53 1.07 -8.94
C GLU A 59 11.84 0.90 -10.31
N GLY A 60 11.02 1.86 -10.73
CA GLY A 60 10.27 1.78 -11.99
C GLY A 60 9.19 0.70 -11.98
N LEU A 61 8.62 0.40 -10.80
CA LEU A 61 7.55 -0.59 -10.66
C LEU A 61 6.24 -0.07 -11.27
N TYR A 62 5.35 -1.00 -11.62
CA TYR A 62 4.09 -0.69 -12.28
C TYR A 62 2.96 -1.61 -11.81
N VAL A 63 1.76 -1.05 -11.68
CA VAL A 63 0.48 -1.75 -11.48
C VAL A 63 -0.59 -1.05 -12.33
N ASN A 64 -1.67 -1.75 -12.67
CA ASN A 64 -2.71 -1.18 -13.54
C ASN A 64 -3.52 -0.09 -12.84
N GLU A 65 -3.83 -0.28 -11.55
CA GLU A 65 -4.64 0.65 -10.77
C GLU A 65 -4.09 0.82 -9.35
N ILE A 66 -4.08 2.06 -8.86
CA ILE A 66 -3.73 2.41 -7.48
C ILE A 66 -4.93 3.11 -6.84
N HIS A 67 -5.43 2.55 -5.74
CA HIS A 67 -6.46 3.16 -4.91
C HIS A 67 -5.81 3.68 -3.62
N LEU A 68 -5.90 4.98 -3.40
CA LEU A 68 -5.47 5.56 -2.13
C LEU A 68 -6.64 5.54 -1.16
N HIS A 69 -6.43 4.96 0.01
CA HIS A 69 -7.40 5.01 1.10
C HIS A 69 -6.72 5.56 2.35
N THR A 70 -7.49 6.28 3.17
CA THR A 70 -7.02 6.77 4.46
C THR A 70 -8.22 6.90 5.40
N ASN A 71 -8.01 6.66 6.69
CA ASN A 71 -8.95 6.92 7.79
C ASN A 71 -8.43 8.05 8.68
N ASP A 72 -7.30 8.68 8.31
CA ASP A 72 -6.79 9.80 9.06
C ASP A 72 -7.80 10.94 8.98
N ILE A 73 -8.20 11.41 10.16
CA ILE A 73 -9.07 12.57 10.25
C ILE A 73 -8.24 13.76 9.78
N MET A 74 -8.55 14.26 8.58
CA MET A 74 -8.11 15.57 8.10
C MET A 74 -8.71 16.65 9.01
N ARG A 75 -8.04 16.97 10.12
CA ARG A 75 -8.38 18.13 10.94
C ARG A 75 -7.76 19.36 10.29
N TYR A 76 -8.59 20.24 9.73
CA TYR A 76 -8.17 21.59 9.40
C TYR A 76 -7.76 22.30 10.69
N ALA A 77 -6.56 22.87 10.71
CA ALA A 77 -6.07 23.76 11.76
C ALA A 77 -6.64 25.17 11.57
#